data_AF-A0A7J9D7S7-F1
#
_entry.id   AF-A0A7J9D7S7-F1
#
_cell.length_a   1.000
_cell.length_b   1.000
_cell.length_c   1.000
_cell.angle_alpha   90.00
_cell.angle_beta   90.00
_cell.angle_gamma   90.00
#
_symmetry.space_group_name_H-M   'P 1'
#
loop_
_entity.id
_entity.type
_entity.pdbx_description
1 polymer ?
#
loop_
_entity_poly.entity_id
_entity_poly.type
_entity_poly.pdbx_seq_one_letter_code
_entity_poly.pdbx_strand_id
1 'polypeptide(L)'
;MSVIWFARNCIVHEGTNQSMGEIVSFIHNYYVELVFVIPMNNVVSGIQVQWSPPLTGVVKINVDARFRLNQKKAAVGVVIRDENREILEACCKITYHVLSVFIAETIAVIHGLQFAKK
;
A
#
# COMPACT_ATOMS: atom_id res chain seq x y z
N MET A 1 -0.93 5.37 -4.18
CA MET A 1 0.21 5.11 -3.26
C MET A 1 1.03 6.39 -3.11
N SER A 2 1.34 6.88 -1.91
CA SER A 2 2.16 8.10 -1.79
C SER A 2 3.65 7.75 -1.88
N VAL A 3 4.40 8.55 -2.63
CA VAL A 3 5.85 8.40 -2.87
C VAL A 3 6.64 8.33 -1.56
N ILE A 4 6.18 9.09 -0.55
CA ILE A 4 6.76 9.14 0.79
C ILE A 4 6.65 7.78 1.49
N TRP A 5 5.50 7.10 1.36
CA TRP A 5 5.30 5.79 1.97
C TRP A 5 6.17 4.71 1.30
N PHE A 6 6.29 4.77 -0.03
CA PHE A 6 7.16 3.87 -0.80
C PHE A 6 8.64 4.02 -0.42
N ALA A 7 9.13 5.26 -0.32
CA ALA A 7 10.51 5.56 0.08
C ALA A 7 10.82 5.08 1.50
N ARG A 8 9.90 5.33 2.45
CA ARG A 8 10.02 4.80 3.82
C ARG A 8 10.15 3.29 3.82
N ASN A 9 9.35 2.59 3.03
CA ASN A 9 9.37 1.12 3.00
C ASN A 9 10.62 0.56 2.31
N CYS A 10 11.24 1.26 1.36
CA CYS A 10 12.57 0.89 0.83
C CYS A 10 13.61 0.84 1.95
N ILE A 11 13.62 1.86 2.78
CA ILE A 11 14.61 1.99 3.86
C ILE A 11 14.36 0.91 4.92
N VAL A 12 13.13 0.82 5.41
CA VAL A 12 12.78 -0.03 6.56
C VAL A 12 12.84 -1.53 6.24
N HIS A 13 12.43 -1.94 5.03
CA HIS A 13 12.25 -3.37 4.71
C HIS A 13 13.29 -3.95 3.76
N GLU A 14 14.01 -3.10 3.03
CA GLU A 14 14.93 -3.53 1.99
C GLU A 14 16.37 -3.05 2.23
N GLY A 15 16.58 -2.19 3.25
CA GLY A 15 17.90 -1.62 3.55
C GLY A 15 18.44 -0.73 2.44
N THR A 16 17.59 -0.32 1.50
CA THR A 16 17.97 0.50 0.35
C THR A 16 17.51 1.92 0.56
N ASN A 17 18.43 2.87 0.42
CA ASN A 17 18.10 4.28 0.42
C ASN A 17 17.78 4.71 -1.03
N GLN A 18 16.65 5.36 -1.24
CA GLN A 18 16.32 5.86 -2.57
C GLN A 18 17.04 7.18 -2.81
N SER A 19 17.81 7.25 -3.88
CA SER A 19 18.37 8.50 -4.36
C SER A 19 17.25 9.44 -4.82
N MET A 20 17.54 10.75 -4.81
CA MET A 20 16.63 11.78 -5.34
C MET A 20 16.21 11.47 -6.79
N GLY A 21 17.14 10.94 -7.60
CA GLY A 21 16.87 10.56 -8.99
C GLY A 21 15.86 9.41 -9.12
N GLU A 22 15.95 8.40 -8.26
CA GLU A 22 14.99 7.28 -8.25
C GLU A 22 13.60 7.72 -7.81
N ILE A 23 13.51 8.63 -6.83
CA ILE A 23 12.24 9.21 -6.38
C ILE A 23 11.59 9.99 -7.53
N VAL A 24 12.35 10.83 -8.24
CA VAL A 24 11.86 11.60 -9.38
C VAL A 24 11.41 10.69 -10.52
N SER A 25 12.20 9.65 -10.86
CA SER A 25 11.82 8.65 -11.85
C SER A 25 10.54 7.90 -11.47
N PHE A 26 10.37 7.56 -10.19
CA PHE A 26 9.15 6.90 -9.71
C PHE A 26 7.93 7.80 -9.89
N ILE A 27 8.02 9.09 -9.51
CA ILE A 27 6.93 10.06 -9.69
C ILE A 27 6.56 10.17 -11.17
N HIS A 28 7.57 10.29 -12.03
CA HIS A 28 7.37 10.43 -13.47
C HIS A 28 6.70 9.17 -14.05
N ASN A 29 7.19 7.98 -13.72
CA ASN A 29 6.62 6.72 -14.21
C ASN A 29 5.19 6.50 -13.70
N TYR A 30 4.94 6.82 -12.44
CA TYR A 30 3.60 6.75 -11.85
C TYR A 30 2.62 7.71 -12.55
N TYR A 31 3.07 8.92 -12.88
CA TYR A 31 2.28 9.88 -13.66
C TYR A 31 1.97 9.36 -15.07
N VAL A 32 2.97 8.82 -15.76
CA VAL A 32 2.79 8.24 -17.11
C VAL A 32 1.81 7.07 -17.07
N GLU A 33 1.95 6.13 -16.14
CA GLU A 33 1.01 5.01 -15.99
C GLU A 33 -0.42 5.50 -15.70
N LEU A 34 -0.59 6.51 -14.84
CA LEU A 34 -1.90 7.11 -14.56
C LEU A 34 -2.55 7.71 -15.81
N VAL A 35 -1.78 8.42 -16.63
CA VAL A 35 -2.27 9.06 -17.87
C VAL A 35 -2.65 8.01 -18.93
N PHE A 36 -1.95 6.88 -18.99
CA PHE A 36 -2.26 5.81 -19.94
C PHE A 36 -3.46 4.95 -19.53
N VAL A 37 -3.74 4.82 -18.23
CA VAL A 37 -4.82 3.98 -17.71
C VAL A 37 -6.16 4.73 -17.63
N ILE A 38 -6.15 6.06 -17.51
CA ILE A 38 -7.38 6.87 -17.47
C ILE A 38 -7.73 7.32 -18.90
N PRO A 39 -8.84 6.84 -19.51
CA PRO A 39 -9.26 7.37 -20.80
C PRO A 39 -9.64 8.84 -20.64
N MET A 40 -8.95 9.70 -21.39
CA MET A 40 -8.97 11.17 -21.27
C MET A 40 -10.34 11.85 -21.54
N ASN A 41 -11.40 11.07 -21.79
CA ASN A 41 -12.73 11.57 -22.18
C ASN A 41 -13.84 11.32 -21.17
N ASN A 42 -13.57 10.67 -20.03
CA ASN A 42 -14.56 10.52 -18.97
C ASN A 42 -14.05 11.17 -17.70
N VAL A 43 -14.02 12.51 -17.68
CA VAL A 43 -14.20 13.25 -16.43
C VAL A 43 -15.65 13.04 -15.99
N VAL A 44 -15.98 11.80 -15.59
CA VAL A 44 -16.93 11.64 -14.51
C VAL A 44 -16.36 12.54 -13.42
N SER A 45 -17.13 13.47 -12.86
CA SER A 45 -16.71 14.14 -11.64
C SER A 45 -16.54 13.03 -10.61
N GLY A 46 -15.31 12.51 -10.55
CA GLY A 46 -14.98 11.33 -9.79
C GLY A 46 -15.37 11.71 -8.38
N ILE A 47 -16.32 10.98 -7.80
CA ILE A 47 -16.59 11.08 -6.37
C ILE A 47 -15.22 10.95 -5.74
N GLN A 48 -14.70 12.06 -5.22
CA GLN A 48 -13.41 12.06 -4.56
C GLN A 48 -13.67 11.29 -3.27
N VAL A 49 -13.45 9.98 -3.31
CA VAL A 49 -13.61 9.11 -2.15
C VAL A 49 -12.50 9.49 -1.20
N GLN A 50 -12.77 10.51 -0.39
CA GLN A 50 -11.90 10.89 0.69
C GLN A 50 -11.99 9.80 1.74
N TRP A 51 -10.83 9.40 2.26
CA TRP A 51 -10.80 8.46 3.37
C TRP A 51 -11.56 9.07 4.56
N SER A 52 -12.58 8.37 5.03
CA SER A 52 -13.32 8.70 6.25
C SER A 52 -13.06 7.65 7.34
N PRO A 53 -13.22 8.00 8.63
CA PRO A 53 -13.24 7.01 9.70
C PRO A 53 -14.34 5.97 9.50
N PRO A 54 -14.18 4.75 10.05
CA PRO A 54 -15.26 3.77 10.09
C PRO A 54 -16.43 4.24 10.97
N LEU A 55 -17.55 3.52 10.90
CA LEU A 55 -18.67 3.69 11.83
C LEU A 55 -18.24 3.32 13.25
N THR A 56 -18.92 3.89 14.26
CA THR A 56 -18.72 3.56 15.67
C THR A 56 -18.80 2.06 15.92
N GLY A 57 -17.85 1.51 16.69
CA GLY A 57 -17.77 0.08 16.96
C GLY A 57 -17.27 -0.78 15.78
N VAL A 58 -16.79 -0.16 14.71
CA VAL A 58 -16.18 -0.84 13.55
C VAL A 58 -14.75 -0.36 13.39
N VAL A 59 -13.84 -1.28 13.06
CA VAL A 59 -12.46 -0.95 12.71
C VAL A 59 -12.25 -0.96 11.20
N LYS A 60 -11.36 -0.10 10.71
CA LYS A 60 -10.90 -0.12 9.31
C LYS A 60 -9.48 -0.69 9.24
N ILE A 61 -9.31 -1.72 8.42
CA ILE A 61 -8.01 -2.36 8.17
C ILE A 61 -7.48 -1.87 6.82
N ASN A 62 -6.46 -1.02 6.86
CA ASN A 62 -5.74 -0.62 5.66
C ASN A 62 -4.56 -1.57 5.45
N VAL A 63 -4.46 -2.16 4.27
CA VAL A 63 -3.38 -3.08 3.90
C VAL A 63 -2.69 -2.60 2.62
N ASP A 64 -1.42 -2.94 2.48
CA ASP A 64 -0.66 -2.72 1.25
C ASP A 64 0.50 -3.72 1.17
N ALA A 65 0.93 -4.06 -0.05
CA ALA A 65 2.08 -4.91 -0.26
C ALA A 65 3.07 -4.34 -1.27
N ARG A 66 4.35 -4.54 -0.96
CA ARG A 66 5.43 -4.37 -1.92
C ARG A 66 5.95 -5.72 -2.39
N PHE A 67 6.17 -5.86 -3.68
CA PHE A 67 6.66 -7.09 -4.29
C PHE A 67 8.01 -6.88 -5.02
N ARG A 68 8.93 -7.82 -4.85
CA ARG A 68 10.20 -7.92 -5.60
C ARG A 68 10.31 -9.27 -6.30
N LEU A 69 10.06 -9.30 -7.61
CA LEU A 69 10.06 -10.52 -8.42
C LEU A 69 11.40 -11.27 -8.41
N ASN A 70 12.51 -10.54 -8.56
CA ASN A 70 13.86 -11.13 -8.60
C ASN A 70 14.21 -11.92 -7.34
N GLN A 71 13.62 -11.55 -6.20
CA GLN A 71 13.82 -12.20 -4.90
C GLN A 71 12.65 -13.11 -4.51
N LYS A 72 11.59 -13.18 -5.33
CA LYS A 72 10.31 -13.84 -5.01
C LYS A 72 9.82 -13.49 -3.60
N LYS A 73 9.95 -12.22 -3.22
CA LYS A 73 9.70 -11.72 -1.86
C LYS A 73 8.69 -10.59 -1.89
N ALA A 74 7.86 -10.52 -0.85
CA ALA A 74 7.00 -9.39 -0.59
C ALA A 74 7.18 -8.85 0.84
N ALA A 75 6.98 -7.55 0.99
CA ALA A 75 6.79 -6.89 2.28
C ALA A 75 5.33 -6.45 2.37
N VAL A 76 4.65 -6.87 3.42
CA VAL A 76 3.24 -6.58 3.68
C VAL A 76 3.13 -5.61 4.83
N GLY A 77 2.24 -4.62 4.73
CA GLY A 77 1.91 -3.69 5.81
C GLY A 77 0.42 -3.70 6.13
N VAL A 78 0.08 -3.56 7.41
CA VAL A 78 -1.30 -3.48 7.93
C VAL A 78 -1.38 -2.35 8.95
N VAL A 79 -2.45 -1.56 8.90
CA VAL A 79 -2.80 -0.56 9.92
C VAL A 79 -4.30 -0.68 10.23
N ILE A 80 -4.64 -0.87 11.50
CA ILE A 80 -6.02 -0.94 12.00
C ILE A 80 -6.34 0.38 12.70
N ARG A 81 -7.46 1.00 12.33
CA ARG A 81 -7.94 2.25 12.92
C ARG A 81 -9.38 2.15 13.40
N ASP A 82 -9.67 2.87 14.47
CA ASP A 82 -11.02 3.05 15.02
C ASP A 82 -11.74 4.26 14.37
N GLU A 83 -12.96 4.54 14.86
CA GLU A 83 -13.78 5.68 14.47
C GLU A 83 -13.16 7.05 14.82
N ASN A 84 -12.27 7.11 15.81
CA ASN A 84 -11.54 8.32 16.21
C ASN A 84 -10.28 8.56 15.37
N ARG A 85 -10.03 7.70 14.38
CA ARG A 85 -8.81 7.67 13.52
C ARG A 85 -7.56 7.24 14.26
N GLU A 86 -7.69 6.79 15.50
CA GLU A 86 -6.59 6.29 16.31
C GLU A 86 -6.10 4.98 15.71
N ILE A 87 -4.78 4.77 15.76
CA ILE A 87 -4.20 3.49 15.36
C ILE A 87 -4.33 2.57 16.55
N LEU A 88 -5.18 1.55 16.42
CA LEU A 88 -5.29 0.50 17.43
C LEU A 88 -4.09 -0.43 17.33
N GLU A 89 -3.78 -0.88 16.12
CA GLU A 89 -2.66 -1.78 15.86
C GLU A 89 -2.05 -1.55 14.48
N ALA A 90 -0.77 -1.88 14.33
CA ALA A 90 -0.09 -1.89 13.04
C ALA A 90 0.96 -3.01 13.01
N CYS A 91 1.12 -3.64 11.85
CA CYS A 91 2.15 -4.66 11.67
C CYS A 91 2.75 -4.63 10.27
N CYS A 92 3.94 -5.21 10.16
CA CYS A 92 4.58 -5.45 8.88
C CYS A 92 5.19 -6.86 8.87
N LYS A 93 5.20 -7.50 7.71
CA LYS A 93 5.72 -8.87 7.56
C LYS A 93 6.39 -9.06 6.22
N ILE A 94 7.57 -9.68 6.25
CA ILE A 94 8.21 -10.20 5.04
C ILE A 94 7.66 -11.59 4.73
N THR A 95 7.27 -11.79 3.47
CA THR A 95 6.80 -13.07 2.94
C THR A 95 7.66 -13.50 1.77
N TYR A 96 8.01 -14.79 1.70
CA TYR A 96 8.83 -15.38 0.67
C TYR A 96 7.99 -16.23 -0.30
N HIS A 97 8.59 -16.61 -1.42
CA HIS A 97 7.94 -17.41 -2.48
C HIS A 97 6.72 -16.73 -3.11
N VAL A 98 6.69 -15.41 -3.10
CA VAL A 98 5.64 -14.63 -3.78
C VAL A 98 5.99 -14.50 -5.25
N LEU A 99 5.01 -14.72 -6.13
CA LEU A 99 5.25 -14.79 -7.58
C LEU A 99 4.62 -13.62 -8.36
N SER A 100 3.79 -12.81 -7.72
CA SER A 100 3.19 -11.64 -8.34
C SER A 100 2.79 -10.58 -7.31
N VAL A 101 2.63 -9.34 -7.77
CA VAL A 101 2.09 -8.25 -6.95
C VAL A 101 0.66 -8.57 -6.46
N PHE A 102 -0.15 -9.23 -7.28
CA PHE A 102 -1.50 -9.66 -6.90
C PHE A 102 -1.49 -10.63 -5.71
N ILE A 103 -0.59 -11.62 -5.72
CA ILE A 103 -0.42 -12.53 -4.58
C ILE A 103 0.05 -11.77 -3.35
N ALA A 104 0.97 -10.80 -3.50
CA ALA A 104 1.46 -9.97 -2.41
C ALA A 104 0.30 -9.19 -1.73
N GLU A 105 -0.54 -8.53 -2.51
CA GLU A 105 -1.72 -7.79 -2.00
C GLU A 105 -2.73 -8.74 -1.33
N THR A 106 -2.96 -9.92 -1.93
CA THR A 106 -3.85 -10.93 -1.34
C THR A 106 -3.33 -11.40 0.02
N ILE A 107 -2.02 -11.62 0.15
CA ILE A 107 -1.39 -11.96 1.43
C ILE A 107 -1.55 -10.81 2.43
N ALA A 108 -1.45 -9.55 1.99
CA ALA A 108 -1.67 -8.39 2.86
C ALA A 108 -3.09 -8.35 3.44
N VAL A 109 -4.11 -8.59 2.61
CA VAL A 109 -5.50 -8.71 3.05
C VAL A 109 -5.68 -9.84 4.06
N ILE A 110 -5.20 -11.05 3.75
CA ILE A 110 -5.31 -12.21 4.64
C ILE A 110 -4.63 -11.92 5.98
N HIS A 111 -3.43 -11.37 5.95
CA HIS A 111 -2.68 -11.05 7.16
C HIS A 111 -3.39 -9.98 7.99
N GLY A 112 -3.94 -8.95 7.36
CA GLY A 112 -4.72 -7.91 8.04
C GLY A 112 -5.96 -8.47 8.75
N LEU A 113 -6.70 -9.36 8.09
CA LEU A 113 -7.85 -10.04 8.69
C LEU A 113 -7.46 -10.95 9.85
N GLN A 114 -6.35 -11.68 9.74
CA GLN A 114 -5.85 -12.52 10.83
C GLN A 114 -5.37 -11.69 12.02
N PHE A 115 -4.77 -10.54 11.74
CA PHE A 115 -4.27 -9.63 12.77
C PHE A 115 -5.42 -9.00 13.55
N ALA A 116 -6.51 -8.62 12.89
CA ALA A 116 -7.71 -8.05 13.51
C ALA A 116 -8.60 -9.04 14.27
N LYS A 117 -8.32 -10.36 14.19
CA LYS A 117 -9.10 -11.41 14.88
C LYS A 117 -8.64 -11.67 16.32
N LYS A 118 -7.65 -10.94 16.82
CA LYS A 118 -7.07 -11.16 18.14
C LYS A 118 -7.79 -10.41 19.25
#